data_AF-A0A2V6RJE4-F1
#
_entry.id   AF-A0A2V6RJE4-F1
#
_cell.length_a   1.000
_cell.length_b   1.000
_cell.length_c   1.000
_cell.angle_alpha   90.00
_cell.angle_beta   90.00
_cell.angle_gamma   90.00
#
_symmetry.space_group_name_H-M   'P 1'
#
loop_
_entity.id
_entity.type
_entity.pdbx_description
1 polymer ?
#
loop_
_entity_poly.entity_id
_entity_poly.type
_entity_poly.pdbx_seq_one_letter_code
_entity_poly.pdbx_strand_id
1 'polypeptide(L)' 'MSADQAFEFEGVATPSEAADTLARIAEGIRARSLSLTAGDEEITIFPDGHLMVQIGAKRTKANGTIDIGVAWRHPRV' A
#
# COMPACT_ATOMS: atom_id res chain seq x y z
N MET A 1 -12.95 -7.95 18.99
CA MET A 1 -12.60 -8.51 17.67
C MET A 1 -12.41 -7.32 16.76
N SER A 2 -11.17 -6.87 16.60
CA SER A 2 -10.87 -5.78 15.67
C SER A 2 -11.00 -6.37 14.28
N ALA A 3 -11.94 -5.87 13.47
CA ALA A 3 -11.95 -6.22 12.06
C ALA A 3 -10.59 -5.84 11.48
N ASP A 4 -9.89 -6.77 10.83
CA ASP A 4 -8.70 -6.45 10.07
C ASP A 4 -9.12 -5.42 9.02
N GLN A 5 -8.71 -4.17 9.22
CA GLN A 5 -9.10 -3.06 8.37
C GLN A 5 -8.27 -3.18 7.09
N ALA A 6 -8.76 -3.96 6.13
CA ALA A 6 -8.16 -4.11 4.83
C ALA A 6 -8.59 -2.93 3.96
N PHE A 7 -7.62 -2.20 3.41
CA PHE A 7 -7.86 -1.20 2.38
C PHE A 7 -7.55 -1.84 1.03
N GLU A 8 -8.55 -1.94 0.17
CA GLU A 8 -8.41 -2.46 -1.19
C GLU A 8 -8.66 -1.33 -2.19
N PHE A 9 -7.68 -1.11 -3.07
CA PHE A 9 -7.82 -0.20 -4.21
C PHE A 9 -8.00 -1.04 -5.47
N GLU A 10 -9.24 -1.09 -5.97
CA GLU A 10 -9.55 -1.69 -7.27
C GLU A 10 -9.92 -0.58 -8.26
N GLY A 11 -9.03 -0.29 -9.20
CA GLY A 11 -9.24 0.77 -10.18
C GLY A 11 -8.39 0.59 -11.43
N VAL A 12 -8.94 1.01 -12.57
CA VAL A 12 -8.16 1.13 -13.81
C VAL A 12 -7.40 2.46 -13.75
N ALA A 13 -6.07 2.39 -13.61
CA ALA A 13 -5.20 3.56 -13.61
C ALA A 13 -4.32 3.56 -14.87
N THR A 14 -4.05 4.73 -15.42
CA THR A 14 -3.00 4.92 -16.40
C THR A 14 -1.62 4.65 -15.76
N PRO A 15 -0.57 4.35 -16.55
CA PRO A 15 0.78 4.16 -16.00
C PRO A 15 1.29 5.33 -15.16
N SER A 16 0.93 6.57 -15.53
CA SER A 16 1.31 7.78 -14.78
C SER A 16 0.60 7.85 -13.43
N GLU A 17 -0.71 7.59 -13.38
CA GLU A 17 -1.48 7.57 -12.12
C GLU A 17 -1.00 6.47 -11.17
N ALA A 18 -0.64 5.29 -11.73
CA ALA A 18 -0.04 4.21 -10.96
C ALA A 18 1.33 4.63 -10.37
N ALA A 19 2.18 5.28 -11.17
CA ALA A 19 3.48 5.79 -10.71
C ALA A 19 3.34 6.86 -9.62
N ASP A 20 2.41 7.80 -9.79
CA ASP A 20 2.12 8.85 -8.82
C ASP A 20 1.62 8.25 -7.49
N THR A 21 0.77 7.23 -7.56
CA THR A 21 0.26 6.51 -6.39
C THR A 21 1.41 5.82 -5.64
N LEU A 22 2.28 5.11 -6.34
CA LEU A 22 3.45 4.46 -5.75
C LEU A 22 4.43 5.48 -5.14
N ALA A 23 4.60 6.64 -5.77
CA ALA A 23 5.44 7.71 -5.24
C ALA A 23 4.87 8.28 -3.92
N ARG A 24 3.55 8.46 -3.82
CA ARG A 24 2.88 8.89 -2.57
C ARG A 24 3.01 7.84 -1.46
N ILE A 25 2.86 6.56 -1.78
CA ILE A 25 3.09 5.46 -0.82
C ILE A 25 4.53 5.51 -0.29
N ALA A 26 5.51 5.64 -1.19
CA ALA A 26 6.91 5.72 -0.82
C ALA A 26 7.19 6.93 0.08
N GLU A 27 6.58 8.09 -0.21
CA GLU A 27 6.76 9.29 0.60
C GLU A 27 6.10 9.19 1.98
N GLY A 28 4.88 8.66 2.07
CA GLY A 28 4.21 8.43 3.35
C GLY A 28 4.96 7.46 4.25
N ILE A 29 5.59 6.43 3.67
CA ILE A 29 6.48 5.52 4.38
C ILE A 29 7.70 6.27 4.96
N ARG A 30 8.36 7.14 4.18
CA ARG A 30 9.49 7.95 4.67
C ARG A 30 9.08 8.88 5.80
N ALA A 31 7.89 9.46 5.69
CA ALA A 31 7.31 10.35 6.69
C ALA A 31 6.75 9.61 7.93
N ARG A 32 6.72 8.26 7.93
CA ARG A 32 6.07 7.42 8.96
C ARG A 32 4.58 7.74 9.15
N SER A 33 3.93 8.22 8.10
CA SER A 33 2.51 8.56 8.06
C SER A 33 2.04 8.40 6.62
N LEU A 34 1.22 7.39 6.35
CA LEU A 34 0.69 7.11 5.01
C LEU A 34 -0.83 7.22 5.05
N SER A 35 -1.36 8.18 4.31
CA SER A 35 -2.80 8.37 4.10
C SER A 35 -3.19 7.78 2.75
N LEU A 36 -4.21 6.93 2.75
CA LEU A 36 -4.80 6.31 1.57
C LEU A 36 -6.26 6.73 1.48
N THR A 37 -6.70 7.11 0.29
CA THR A 37 -8.06 7.58 0.04
C THR A 37 -8.65 6.80 -1.13
N ALA A 38 -9.89 6.30 -0.97
CA ALA A 38 -10.67 5.68 -2.02
C ALA A 38 -12.13 6.13 -1.91
N GLY A 39 -12.60 6.92 -2.88
CA GLY A 39 -13.93 7.52 -2.82
C GLY A 39 -14.07 8.44 -1.60
N ASP A 40 -15.06 8.15 -0.76
CA ASP A 40 -15.32 8.87 0.50
C ASP A 40 -14.60 8.26 1.71
N GLU A 41 -13.83 7.18 1.52
CA GLU A 41 -13.07 6.54 2.58
C GLU A 41 -11.63 7.06 2.62
N GLU A 42 -11.16 7.38 3.84
CA GLU A 42 -9.77 7.72 4.11
C GLU A 42 -9.26 6.89 5.29
N ILE A 43 -8.09 6.28 5.11
CA ILE A 43 -7.36 5.62 6.18
C ILE A 43 -5.98 6.24 6.28
N THR A 44 -5.55 6.58 7.49
CA THR A 44 -4.17 6.98 7.77
C THR A 44 -3.51 5.92 8.66
N ILE A 45 -2.40 5.39 8.19
CA ILE A 45 -1.58 4.42 8.92
C ILE A 45 -0.27 5.09 9.36
N PHE A 46 0.22 4.69 10.54
CA PHE A 46 1.46 5.18 11.14
C PHE A 46 2.41 4.00 11.32
N PRO A 47 3.22 3.66 10.30
CA PRO A 47 4.13 2.54 10.41
C PRO A 47 5.23 2.84 11.44
N ASP A 48 5.43 1.91 12.38
CA ASP A 48 6.46 2.01 13.43
C ASP A 48 7.48 0.86 13.33
N GLY A 49 8.62 1.03 13.98
CA GLY A 49 9.67 0.02 14.05
C GLY A 49 10.28 -0.30 12.69
N HIS A 50 10.48 -1.59 12.44
CA HIS A 50 11.06 -2.09 11.19
C HIS A 50 9.96 -2.42 10.17
N LEU A 51 10.09 -1.82 8.99
CA LEU A 51 9.22 -2.10 7.85
C LEU A 51 9.72 -3.32 7.06
N MET A 52 8.80 -4.20 6.72
CA MET A 52 9.00 -5.27 5.75
C MET A 52 8.22 -4.91 4.48
N VAL A 53 8.91 -4.91 3.35
CA VAL A 53 8.31 -4.75 2.03
C VAL A 53 8.47 -6.05 1.26
N GLN A 54 7.36 -6.56 0.72
CA GLN A 54 7.32 -7.74 -0.14
C GLN A 54 6.79 -7.33 -1.51
N ILE A 55 7.53 -7.71 -2.57
CA ILE A 55 7.13 -7.44 -3.94
C ILE A 55 7.08 -8.79 -4.68
N GLY A 56 5.89 -9.18 -5.09
CA GLY A 56 5.64 -10.31 -5.98
C GLY A 56 5.37 -9.82 -7.38
N ALA A 57 5.83 -10.54 -8.40
CA ALA A 57 5.47 -10.27 -9.77
C ALA A 57 5.13 -11.58 -10.48
N LYS A 58 4.06 -11.57 -11.26
CA LYS A 58 3.65 -12.70 -12.11
C LYS A 58 3.39 -12.20 -13.51
N ARG A 59 3.79 -12.99 -14.51
CA ARG A 59 3.58 -12.66 -15.91
C ARG A 59 3.06 -13.88 -16.66
N THR A 60 2.00 -13.68 -17.43
CA THR A 60 1.49 -14.64 -18.42
C THR A 60 1.70 -14.07 -19.82
N LYS A 61 1.32 -14.79 -20.88
CA LYS A 61 1.49 -14.31 -22.27
C LYS A 61 0.71 -13.03 -22.58
N ALA A 62 -0.41 -12.82 -21.91
CA ALA A 62 -1.32 -11.70 -22.19
C ALA A 62 -1.33 -10.64 -21.07
N ASN A 63 -0.97 -11.02 -19.83
CA ASN A 63 -1.20 -10.18 -18.66
C ASN A 63 0.03 -10.20 -17.72
N GLY A 64 0.18 -9.16 -16.90
CA GLY A 64 1.16 -9.13 -15.82
C GLY A 64 0.55 -8.51 -14.57
N THR A 65 0.95 -9.01 -13.40
CA THR A 65 0.55 -8.48 -12.10
C THR A 65 1.76 -8.22 -11.24
N ILE A 66 1.70 -7.16 -10.44
CA ILE A 66 2.66 -6.86 -9.38
C ILE A 66 1.85 -6.76 -8.09
N ASP A 67 2.24 -7.57 -7.11
CA ASP A 67 1.66 -7.59 -5.78
C ASP A 67 2.65 -6.91 -4.82
N ILE A 68 2.23 -5.85 -4.13
CA ILE A 68 3.07 -5.13 -3.18
C ILE A 68 2.44 -5.24 -1.79
N GLY A 69 3.15 -5.87 -0.86
CA GLY A 69 2.77 -5.97 0.54
C GLY A 69 3.70 -5.14 1.42
N VAL A 70 3.15 -4.31 2.29
CA VAL A 70 3.91 -3.57 3.31
C VAL A 70 3.39 -3.97 4.68
N ALA A 71 4.30 -4.36 5.57
CA ALA A 71 3.95 -4.76 6.94
C ALA A 71 4.95 -4.17 7.93
N TRP A 72 4.46 -3.89 9.14
CA TRP A 72 5.28 -3.47 10.27
C TRP A 72 4.81 -4.17 11.54
N ARG A 73 5.70 -4.25 12.52
CA ARG A 73 5.34 -4.74 13.85
C ARG A 73 5.08 -3.53 14.73
N HIS A 74 3.90 -3.46 15.34
CA HIS A 74 3.74 -2.62 16.51
C HIS A 74 4.64 -3.17 17.61
N PRO A 75 5.50 -2.33 18.23
CA PRO A 75 6.14 -2.70 19.48
C PRO A 75 5.02 -3.09 20.45
N ARG A 76 5.11 -4.29 21.04
CA ARG A 76 4.19 -4.64 22.13
C ARG A 76 4.46 -3.65 23.25
N VAL A 77 3.48 -2.79 23.51
CA VAL A 77 3.45 -1.96 24.74
C VAL A 77 3.22 -2.88 25.92
#